data_AF-A0AAV5L001-F1
#
_entry.id   AF-A0AAV5L001-F1
#
_cell.length_a   1.000
_cell.length_b   1.000
_cell.length_c   1.000
_cell.angle_alpha   90.00
_cell.angle_beta   90.00
_cell.angle_gamma   90.00
#
_symmetry.space_group_name_H-M   'P 1'
#
loop_
_entity.id
_entity.type
_entity.pdbx_description
1 polymer ?
#
loop_
_entity_poly.entity_id
_entity_poly.type
_entity_poly.pdbx_seq_one_letter_code
_entity_poly.pdbx_strand_id
1 'polypeptide(L)'
;MPSPVGSPTSSQSVTQTVNGSHSFTIKGYSLAKAMGIGKHIASESFTVGGYQWAIYVYPDGKNPEDNSTYVSVFVALPTEGTDVRALFELTLLDQSGRGKHKVHSHFDRAIESGPYTLKYRGFMP
;
A
#
# COMPACT_ATOMS: atom_id res chain seq x y z
N MET A 1 26.04 48.82 -34.02
CA MET A 1 25.65 47.45 -34.43
C MET A 1 24.59 46.95 -33.48
N PRO A 2 23.49 46.31 -33.93
CA PRO A 2 22.53 45.73 -33.02
C PRO A 2 23.09 44.44 -32.42
N SER A 3 22.94 44.26 -31.11
CA SER A 3 23.36 43.07 -30.37
C SER A 3 22.55 41.84 -30.82
N PRO A 4 23.15 40.62 -30.84
CA PRO A 4 22.40 39.42 -31.18
C PRO A 4 21.33 39.17 -30.12
N VAL A 5 20.07 39.13 -30.56
CA VAL A 5 18.92 38.76 -29.73
C VAL A 5 19.08 37.29 -29.37
N GLY A 6 19.33 37.00 -28.09
CA GLY A 6 19.51 35.64 -27.61
C GLY A 6 18.30 34.78 -27.96
N SER A 7 18.53 33.62 -28.58
CA SER A 7 17.46 32.68 -28.92
C SER A 7 16.81 32.15 -27.64
N PRO A 8 15.46 32.09 -27.57
CA PRO A 8 14.79 31.59 -26.37
C PRO A 8 15.06 30.09 -26.18
N THR A 9 15.39 29.70 -24.95
CA THR A 9 15.54 28.29 -24.54
C THR A 9 14.29 27.81 -23.82
N SER A 10 13.90 26.55 -24.05
CA SER A 10 12.79 25.88 -23.38
C SER A 10 13.26 24.56 -22.78
N SER A 11 12.65 24.16 -21.66
CA SER A 11 12.84 22.84 -21.05
C SER A 11 11.50 22.31 -20.54
N GLN A 12 11.41 20.99 -20.38
CA GLN A 12 10.22 20.31 -19.85
C GLN A 12 10.65 19.27 -18.82
N SER A 13 9.83 19.09 -17.78
CA SER A 13 9.94 17.99 -16.83
C SER A 13 8.82 16.98 -17.11
N VAL A 14 9.17 15.69 -17.22
CA VAL A 14 8.22 14.60 -17.48
C VAL A 14 8.24 13.66 -16.28
N THR A 15 7.06 13.41 -15.69
CA THR A 15 6.90 12.39 -14.64
C THR A 15 6.16 11.20 -15.26
N GLN A 16 6.75 10.01 -15.18
CA GLN A 16 6.12 8.77 -15.64
C GLN A 16 5.62 7.96 -14.44
N THR A 17 4.43 7.38 -14.58
CA THR A 17 3.88 6.46 -13.56
C THR A 17 4.10 5.03 -14.03
N VAL A 18 4.68 4.19 -13.18
CA VAL A 18 4.79 2.74 -13.42
C VAL A 18 3.72 2.05 -12.60
N ASN A 19 2.81 1.36 -13.29
CA ASN A 19 1.71 0.63 -12.66
C ASN A 19 2.08 -0.84 -12.47
N GLY A 20 1.59 -1.43 -11.39
CA GLY A 20 1.70 -2.86 -11.12
C GLY A 20 0.57 -3.31 -10.20
N SER A 21 0.33 -4.63 -10.15
CA SER A 21 -0.65 -5.22 -9.26
C SER A 21 -0.10 -6.52 -8.66
N HIS A 22 -0.54 -6.85 -7.45
CA HIS A 22 -0.18 -8.08 -6.78
C HIS A 22 -1.39 -8.63 -6.04
N SER A 23 -1.62 -9.93 -6.19
CA SER A 23 -2.72 -10.65 -5.53
C SER A 23 -2.15 -11.53 -4.43
N PHE A 24 -2.60 -11.31 -3.20
CA PHE A 24 -2.19 -12.09 -2.05
C PHE A 24 -3.38 -12.84 -1.44
N THR A 25 -3.27 -14.16 -1.34
CA THR A 25 -4.32 -15.04 -0.77
C THR A 25 -3.82 -15.74 0.48
N ILE A 26 -4.49 -15.51 1.60
CA ILE A 26 -4.23 -16.23 2.86
C ILE A 26 -5.23 -17.37 2.98
N LYS A 27 -4.75 -18.62 2.85
CA LYS A 27 -5.55 -19.82 3.12
C LYS A 27 -5.59 -20.08 4.64
N GLY A 28 -6.74 -20.50 5.15
CA GLY A 28 -6.89 -20.79 6.59
C GLY A 28 -6.83 -19.55 7.48
N TYR A 29 -7.31 -18.40 6.99
CA TYR A 29 -7.23 -17.11 7.69
C TYR A 29 -7.72 -17.15 9.14
N SER A 30 -8.77 -17.93 9.45
CA SER A 30 -9.28 -18.07 10.82
C SER A 30 -8.24 -18.60 11.81
N LEU A 31 -7.29 -19.42 11.37
CA LEU A 31 -6.18 -19.89 12.21
C LEU A 31 -5.11 -18.81 12.40
N ALA A 32 -4.96 -17.92 11.43
CA ALA A 32 -4.06 -16.78 11.53
C ALA A 32 -4.58 -15.69 12.48
N LYS A 33 -5.89 -15.67 12.76
CA LYS A 33 -6.60 -14.81 13.73
C LYS A 33 -6.37 -15.23 15.20
N ALA A 34 -5.14 -15.59 15.51
CA ALA A 34 -4.66 -15.96 16.85
C ALA A 34 -3.12 -15.88 16.95
N MET A 35 -2.44 -15.31 15.94
CA MET A 35 -0.98 -15.20 15.95
C MET A 35 -0.48 -14.19 17.00
N GLY A 36 -1.37 -13.29 17.44
CA GLY A 36 -1.08 -12.25 18.41
C GLY A 36 -0.81 -10.91 17.75
N ILE A 37 -1.04 -9.85 18.53
CA ILE A 37 -0.90 -8.46 18.09
C ILE A 37 0.53 -8.20 17.61
N GLY A 38 0.66 -7.47 16.49
CA GLY A 38 1.96 -7.11 15.90
C GLY A 38 2.62 -8.23 15.11
N LYS A 39 2.04 -9.44 15.07
CA LYS A 39 2.47 -10.50 14.15
C LYS A 39 1.79 -10.34 12.79
N HIS A 40 2.56 -10.53 11.73
CA HIS A 40 2.07 -10.38 10.36
C HIS A 40 2.36 -11.61 9.49
N ILE A 41 1.56 -11.75 8.45
CA ILE A 41 1.81 -12.62 7.31
C ILE A 41 2.26 -11.71 6.16
N ALA A 42 3.40 -12.03 5.56
CA ALA A 42 3.90 -11.33 4.39
C ALA A 42 3.49 -12.07 3.11
N SER A 43 3.17 -11.31 2.06
CA SER A 43 3.11 -11.83 0.70
C SER A 43 4.52 -12.15 0.18
N GLU A 44 4.59 -12.82 -0.96
CA GLU A 44 5.80 -12.78 -1.77
C GLU A 44 6.10 -11.36 -2.21
N SER A 45 7.39 -11.07 -2.43
CA SER A 45 7.82 -9.77 -2.94
C SER A 45 7.47 -9.64 -4.43
N PHE A 46 7.07 -8.43 -4.84
CA PHE A 46 6.77 -8.10 -6.23
C PHE A 46 7.43 -6.78 -6.64
N THR A 47 7.79 -6.65 -7.92
CA THR A 47 8.54 -5.50 -8.41
C THR A 47 7.67 -4.54 -9.20
N VAL A 48 7.65 -3.26 -8.79
CA VAL A 48 6.97 -2.17 -9.52
C VAL A 48 7.85 -0.92 -9.45
N GLY A 49 8.07 -0.28 -10.60
CA GLY A 49 8.90 0.93 -10.68
C GLY A 49 10.36 0.72 -10.26
N GLY A 50 10.88 -0.50 -10.34
CA GLY A 50 12.25 -0.84 -9.90
C GLY A 50 12.39 -1.13 -8.41
N TYR A 51 11.32 -1.04 -7.63
CA TYR A 51 11.31 -1.31 -6.19
C TYR A 51 10.64 -2.64 -5.89
N GLN A 52 11.15 -3.35 -4.86
CA GLN A 52 10.51 -4.53 -4.32
C GLN A 52 9.50 -4.13 -3.24
N TRP A 53 8.28 -4.60 -3.41
CA TRP A 53 7.16 -4.36 -2.53
C TRP A 53 6.68 -5.68 -1.93
N ALA A 54 6.02 -5.62 -0.78
CA ALA A 54 5.29 -6.74 -0.20
C ALA A 54 4.01 -6.24 0.49
N ILE A 55 3.04 -7.13 0.68
CA ILE A 55 1.84 -6.85 1.47
C ILE A 55 2.00 -7.51 2.84
N TYR A 56 1.89 -6.72 3.91
CA TYR A 56 1.88 -7.24 5.28
C TYR A 56 0.46 -7.19 5.85
N VAL A 57 -0.05 -8.35 6.28
CA VAL A 57 -1.35 -8.48 6.91
C VAL A 57 -1.16 -8.84 8.38
N TYR A 58 -1.73 -8.05 9.27
CA TYR A 58 -1.74 -8.27 10.72
C TYR A 58 -3.16 -8.68 11.12
N PRO A 59 -3.45 -9.99 11.27
CA PRO A 59 -4.81 -10.47 11.53
C PRO A 59 -5.38 -9.93 12.84
N ASP A 60 -4.52 -9.77 13.85
CA ASP A 60 -4.89 -9.32 15.19
C ASP A 60 -4.57 -7.84 15.44
N GLY A 61 -4.32 -7.07 14.37
CA GLY A 61 -3.92 -5.66 14.44
C GLY A 61 -2.42 -5.46 14.62
N LYS A 62 -1.93 -4.27 14.24
CA LYS A 62 -0.51 -3.94 14.35
C LYS A 62 -0.11 -3.53 15.77
N ASN A 63 -0.91 -2.71 16.44
CA ASN A 63 -0.57 -2.13 17.74
C ASN A 63 -1.48 -2.66 18.85
N PRO A 64 -0.97 -2.87 20.08
CA PRO A 64 -1.78 -3.28 21.23
C PRO A 64 -2.95 -2.34 21.53
N GLU A 65 -2.76 -1.04 21.30
CA GLU A 65 -3.77 0.02 21.49
C GLU A 65 -5.04 -0.20 20.66
N ASP A 66 -4.92 -0.95 19.56
CA ASP A 66 -6.01 -1.24 18.64
C ASP A 66 -6.94 -2.35 19.16
N ASN A 67 -6.57 -3.00 20.28
CA ASN A 67 -7.30 -4.06 20.98
C ASN A 67 -7.79 -5.20 20.05
N SER A 68 -7.03 -5.53 19.01
CA SER A 68 -7.40 -6.53 18.00
C SER A 68 -8.75 -6.28 17.29
N THR A 69 -9.25 -5.04 17.34
CA THR A 69 -10.56 -4.67 16.78
C THR A 69 -10.55 -4.68 15.25
N TYR A 70 -9.36 -4.64 14.64
CA TYR A 70 -9.15 -4.70 13.19
C TYR A 70 -8.16 -5.76 12.76
N VAL A 71 -8.27 -6.06 11.47
CA VAL A 71 -7.16 -6.47 10.62
C VAL A 71 -6.45 -5.22 10.08
N SER A 72 -5.12 -5.16 10.21
CA SER A 72 -4.33 -4.11 9.55
C SER A 72 -3.63 -4.67 8.32
N VAL A 73 -3.63 -3.90 7.22
CA VAL A 73 -2.97 -4.27 5.96
C VAL A 73 -2.07 -3.11 5.53
N PHE A 74 -0.86 -3.44 5.10
CA PHE A 74 0.17 -2.49 4.70
C PHE A 74 0.79 -2.90 3.37
N VAL A 75 1.10 -1.92 2.54
CA VAL A 75 2.09 -2.07 1.47
C VAL A 75 3.45 -1.67 2.06
N ALA A 76 4.43 -2.55 1.99
CA ALA A 76 5.74 -2.40 2.60
C ALA A 76 6.86 -2.49 1.56
N LEU A 77 7.97 -1.80 1.84
CA LEU A 77 9.25 -1.96 1.15
C LEU A 77 10.13 -2.85 2.04
N PRO A 78 10.39 -4.11 1.68
CA PRO A 78 11.17 -5.03 2.53
C PRO A 78 12.64 -4.63 2.71
N THR A 79 13.18 -3.81 1.80
CA THR A 79 14.55 -3.31 1.85
C THR A 79 14.59 -1.91 2.47
N GLU A 80 15.40 -1.74 3.51
CA GLU A 80 15.71 -0.45 4.12
C GLU A 80 16.38 0.48 3.06
N GLY A 81 15.88 1.72 2.90
CA GLY A 81 16.71 2.79 2.34
C GLY A 81 16.22 3.58 1.14
N THR A 82 14.93 3.83 0.92
CA THR A 82 14.53 4.86 -0.07
C THR A 82 13.23 5.59 0.31
N ASP A 83 13.24 6.91 0.12
CA ASP A 83 12.05 7.79 0.16
C ASP A 83 11.25 7.60 -1.14
N VAL A 84 10.53 6.47 -1.22
CA VAL A 84 9.73 6.10 -2.40
C VAL A 84 8.31 6.59 -2.21
N ARG A 85 7.83 7.38 -3.17
CA ARG A 85 6.41 7.76 -3.25
C ARG A 85 5.67 6.75 -4.11
N ALA A 86 4.59 6.18 -3.57
CA ALA A 86 3.68 5.32 -4.30
C ALA A 86 2.24 5.72 -4.02
N LEU A 87 1.42 5.70 -5.08
CA LEU A 87 -0.03 5.73 -4.97
C LEU A 87 -0.52 4.30 -5.15
N PHE A 88 -1.44 3.86 -4.30
CA PHE A 88 -1.93 2.49 -4.37
C PHE A 88 -3.40 2.40 -3.96
N GLU A 89 -4.01 1.32 -4.43
CA GLU A 89 -5.32 0.85 -4.04
C GLU A 89 -5.18 -0.55 -3.43
N LEU A 90 -5.81 -0.75 -2.27
CA LEU A 90 -5.95 -2.06 -1.64
C LEU A 90 -7.40 -2.51 -1.75
N THR A 91 -7.59 -3.65 -2.39
CA THR A 91 -8.91 -4.25 -2.57
C THR A 91 -9.00 -5.57 -1.84
N LEU A 92 -9.82 -5.63 -0.80
CA LEU A 92 -10.20 -6.87 -0.14
C LEU A 92 -11.37 -7.49 -0.91
N LEU A 93 -11.12 -8.66 -1.51
CA LEU A 93 -12.08 -9.31 -2.37
C LEU A 93 -13.19 -10.01 -1.57
N ASP A 94 -14.45 -9.71 -1.90
CA ASP A 94 -15.60 -10.45 -1.40
C ASP A 94 -15.68 -11.82 -2.07
N GLN A 95 -15.63 -12.87 -1.25
CA GLN A 95 -15.72 -14.26 -1.71
C GLN A 95 -17.16 -14.79 -1.69
N SER A 96 -18.14 -14.00 -1.20
CA SER A 96 -19.55 -14.43 -1.15
C SER A 96 -20.27 -14.43 -2.50
N GLY A 97 -19.57 -14.02 -3.58
CA GLY A 97 -20.15 -13.91 -4.92
C GLY A 97 -21.07 -12.70 -5.12
N ARG A 98 -21.21 -11.84 -4.10
CA ARG A 98 -22.07 -10.64 -4.16
C ARG A 98 -21.35 -9.40 -4.70
N GLY A 99 -20.06 -9.53 -5.05
CA GLY A 99 -19.25 -8.46 -5.61
C GLY A 99 -19.01 -7.28 -4.66
N LYS A 100 -19.18 -7.47 -3.34
CA LYS A 100 -19.04 -6.40 -2.35
C LYS A 100 -17.59 -6.23 -1.88
N HIS A 101 -16.68 -6.04 -2.84
CA HIS A 101 -15.26 -5.81 -2.54
C HIS A 101 -15.10 -4.55 -1.69
N LYS A 102 -14.19 -4.58 -0.71
CA LYS A 102 -13.82 -3.39 0.04
C LYS A 102 -12.57 -2.78 -0.58
N VAL A 103 -12.71 -1.58 -1.12
CA VAL A 103 -11.63 -0.85 -1.78
C VAL A 103 -11.18 0.28 -0.86
N HIS A 104 -9.87 0.43 -0.70
CA HIS A 104 -9.27 1.55 0.01
C HIS A 104 -8.13 2.13 -0.81
N SER A 105 -8.20 3.43 -1.09
CA SER A 105 -7.31 4.09 -2.03
C SER A 105 -6.51 5.20 -1.35
N HIS A 106 -5.22 5.27 -1.67
CA HIS A 106 -4.31 6.33 -1.22
C HIS A 106 -4.19 7.49 -2.24
N PHE A 107 -5.12 7.58 -3.20
CA PHE A 107 -5.11 8.63 -4.24
C PHE A 107 -5.51 10.02 -3.70
N ASP A 108 -6.23 10.08 -2.57
CA ASP A 108 -6.87 11.31 -2.07
C ASP A 108 -6.19 11.93 -0.82
N ARG A 109 -5.10 11.35 -0.29
CA ARG A 109 -4.42 11.88 0.90
C ARG A 109 -3.13 12.62 0.54
N ALA A 110 -2.95 13.79 1.14
CA ALA A 110 -1.68 14.52 1.10
C ALA A 110 -0.55 13.58 1.56
N ILE A 111 0.51 13.51 0.77
CA ILE A 111 1.68 12.65 0.98
C ILE A 111 2.50 13.24 2.14
N GLU A 112 2.01 13.08 3.36
CA GLU A 112 2.77 13.39 4.57
C GLU A 112 3.34 12.06 5.10
N SER A 113 4.62 11.83 4.74
CA SER A 113 5.64 10.96 5.39
C SER A 113 5.24 9.62 6.07
N GLY A 114 5.93 8.54 5.67
CA GLY A 114 6.18 7.35 6.50
C GLY A 114 5.09 6.26 6.53
N PRO A 115 5.40 5.00 6.92
CA PRO A 115 4.60 3.82 6.57
C PRO A 115 3.19 3.82 7.20
N TYR A 116 2.17 3.77 6.33
CA TYR A 116 0.75 3.98 6.66
C TYR A 116 0.07 2.81 7.35
N THR A 117 -0.67 3.05 8.43
CA THR A 117 -1.47 2.05 9.16
C THR A 117 -2.94 2.05 8.75
N LEU A 118 -3.44 0.94 8.19
CA LEU A 118 -4.87 0.71 7.97
C LEU A 118 -5.56 0.26 9.27
N LYS A 119 -6.62 0.98 9.67
CA LYS A 119 -7.43 0.71 10.87
C LYS A 119 -8.87 0.37 10.46
N TYR A 120 -9.39 -0.79 10.86
CA TYR A 120 -10.77 -1.23 10.59
C TYR A 120 -11.49 -1.91 11.78
N ARG A 121 -12.18 -1.13 12.61
CA ARG A 121 -13.65 -1.25 12.70
C ARG A 121 -14.40 -2.58 12.52
N GLY A 122 -14.00 -3.74 13.05
CA GLY A 122 -14.70 -5.01 12.75
C GLY A 122 -16.17 -5.01 13.20
N PHE A 123 -17.11 -5.15 12.24
CA PHE A 123 -18.42 -5.76 12.45
C PHE A 123 -18.64 -6.75 11.31
N MET A 124 -18.42 -8.04 11.58
CA MET A 124 -19.04 -9.12 10.82
C MET A 124 -19.47 -10.22 11.81
N PRO A 125 -20.71 -10.72 11.68
CA PRO A 125 -21.26 -11.79 12.52
C PRO A 125 -20.58 -13.13 12.27
#